data_AF-A0A1I4CWQ0-F1
#
_entry.id   AF-A0A1I4CWQ0-F1
#
_cell.length_a   1.000
_cell.length_b   1.000
_cell.length_c   1.000
_cell.angle_alpha   90.00
_cell.angle_beta   90.00
_cell.angle_gamma   90.00
#
_symmetry.space_group_name_H-M   'P 1'
#
loop_
_entity.id
_entity.type
_entity.pdbx_description
1 polymer ?
#
loop_
_entity_poly.entity_id
_entity_poly.type
_entity_poly.pdbx_seq_one_letter_code
_entity_poly.pdbx_strand_id
1 'polypeptide(L)'
;MRRSVGLKVIALILVTAAAGVHVVEMDKKNYIADVSATQEEEKTTESSVLQEVESAEAKPTITEDGVLGEVFEPEEEPADDPVEIVMIGDVLMHDRVIDSGLQENGSYDYSALFAHVKDKVLGADLAMVDQETILGGTELGVSGYPVFNAPQEVGIAEAEAGFDVVLHANNHALDKGLEGIANTINFWESKYPWVGYVGINKNAEHQNALLYIEKNGIKFAVLNYTYGTNRNEDIEGSHYFVNFMDKELVERQLDEAEQNADFTIVCPHWGSEYNLSIDAEQEKWTGIFFKHGADLVIGAHPHVIEPVKMVSDGEKKMLVYYSLGNFVSATSESGDTITNRMVGGMADVTVGRDEAGNAVIQNYDVLPLVCHLGEKEVTAYFLSDYTEELAASNKILSQDPGFSLEKCQNLVKKIWEK
;
A
#
# COMPACT_ATOMS: atom_id res chain seq x y z
N MET A 1 -42.20 2.18 -26.38
CA MET A 1 -41.74 3.07 -25.30
C MET A 1 -40.24 2.89 -25.16
N ARG A 2 -39.49 3.98 -25.35
CA ARG A 2 -38.02 4.02 -25.31
C ARG A 2 -37.55 3.83 -23.86
N ARG A 3 -36.63 2.89 -23.64
CA ARG A 3 -35.84 2.76 -22.41
C ARG A 3 -34.78 3.87 -22.43
N SER A 4 -34.78 4.77 -21.45
CA SER A 4 -33.62 5.65 -21.20
C SER A 4 -32.65 4.89 -20.31
N VAL A 5 -31.59 4.37 -20.92
CA VAL A 5 -30.40 3.94 -20.18
C VAL A 5 -29.70 5.22 -19.76
N GLY A 6 -29.66 5.49 -18.45
CA GLY A 6 -28.83 6.54 -17.90
C GLY A 6 -27.37 6.16 -18.12
N LEU A 7 -26.71 6.84 -19.04
CA LEU A 7 -25.29 6.68 -19.33
C LEU A 7 -24.53 7.30 -18.16
N LYS A 8 -24.06 6.48 -17.20
CA LYS A 8 -23.01 6.92 -16.27
C LYS A 8 -21.77 7.16 -17.13
N VAL A 9 -21.39 8.41 -17.29
CA VAL A 9 -20.14 8.79 -17.97
C VAL A 9 -19.01 8.44 -17.00
N ILE A 10 -18.49 7.22 -17.11
CA ILE A 10 -17.17 6.88 -16.58
C ILE A 10 -16.19 7.45 -17.59
N ALA A 11 -15.54 8.56 -17.25
CA ALA A 11 -14.42 9.07 -18.02
C ALA A 11 -13.21 8.17 -17.78
N LEU A 12 -13.19 7.00 -18.44
CA LEU A 12 -12.00 6.18 -18.56
C LEU A 12 -11.15 6.77 -19.68
N ILE A 13 -10.10 7.51 -19.33
CA ILE A 13 -9.04 7.83 -20.27
C ILE A 13 -7.72 7.28 -19.72
N LEU A 14 -7.46 6.00 -20.00
CA LEU A 14 -6.10 5.50 -20.10
C LEU A 14 -5.49 6.13 -21.37
N VAL A 15 -4.79 7.25 -21.23
CA VAL A 15 -3.96 7.76 -22.33
C VAL A 15 -2.70 6.90 -22.40
N THR A 16 -2.77 5.80 -23.14
CA THR A 16 -1.56 5.14 -23.63
C THR A 16 -1.00 5.97 -24.78
N ALA A 17 -0.11 6.93 -24.48
CA ALA A 17 0.83 7.47 -25.45
C ALA A 17 2.03 8.11 -24.72
N ALA A 18 3.15 7.38 -24.74
CA ALA A 18 4.50 7.69 -24.20
C ALA A 18 4.71 7.50 -22.67
N ALA A 19 5.23 6.31 -22.35
CA ALA A 19 6.10 5.95 -21.22
C ALA A 19 5.60 5.88 -19.75
N GLY A 20 4.32 6.03 -19.42
CA GLY A 20 3.88 5.86 -18.02
C GLY A 20 2.43 5.40 -17.85
N VAL A 21 2.14 4.73 -16.73
CA VAL A 21 0.77 4.55 -16.23
C VAL A 21 0.47 5.74 -15.32
N HIS A 22 -0.57 6.50 -15.66
CA HIS A 22 -1.06 7.62 -14.87
C HIS A 22 -2.35 7.22 -14.16
N VAL A 23 -2.37 7.32 -12.82
CA VAL A 23 -3.60 7.19 -12.04
C VAL A 23 -4.24 8.57 -11.96
N VAL A 24 -5.48 8.69 -12.43
CA VAL A 24 -6.27 9.93 -12.34
C VAL A 24 -6.79 10.09 -10.92
N GLU A 25 -6.64 11.28 -10.36
CA GLU A 25 -7.10 11.66 -9.03
C GLU A 25 -8.61 11.44 -8.88
N MET A 26 -9.00 10.67 -7.86
CA MET A 26 -10.38 10.54 -7.39
C MET A 26 -10.44 10.96 -5.92
N ASP A 27 -11.49 11.70 -5.57
CA ASP A 27 -11.78 12.09 -4.19
C ASP A 27 -12.17 10.84 -3.37
N LYS A 28 -11.16 10.31 -2.65
CA LYS A 28 -11.24 9.09 -1.83
C LYS A 28 -12.41 9.11 -0.84
N LYS A 29 -12.68 10.29 -0.24
CA LYS A 29 -13.71 10.45 0.80
C LYS A 29 -15.11 10.27 0.23
N ASN A 30 -15.34 10.79 -0.96
CA ASN A 30 -16.64 10.68 -1.63
C ASN A 30 -16.88 9.27 -2.18
N TYR A 31 -15.86 8.56 -2.66
CA TYR A 31 -16.01 7.18 -3.11
C TYR A 31 -16.30 6.21 -1.95
N ILE A 32 -15.55 6.28 -0.84
CA ILE A 32 -15.78 5.41 0.33
C ILE A 32 -17.16 5.68 0.97
N ALA A 33 -17.61 6.93 0.97
CA ALA A 33 -18.96 7.30 1.39
C ALA A 33 -20.04 6.68 0.47
N ASP A 34 -19.83 6.68 -0.85
CA ASP A 34 -20.75 6.05 -1.80
C ASP A 34 -20.78 4.52 -1.69
N VAL A 35 -19.62 3.86 -1.53
CA VAL A 35 -19.57 2.39 -1.36
C VAL A 35 -20.22 1.96 -0.05
N SER A 36 -19.94 2.65 1.06
CA SER A 36 -20.59 2.37 2.35
C SER A 36 -22.10 2.61 2.32
N ALA A 37 -22.57 3.63 1.60
CA ALA A 37 -23.99 3.86 1.36
C ALA A 37 -24.63 2.75 0.50
N THR A 38 -23.95 2.25 -0.53
CA THR A 38 -24.47 1.13 -1.34
C THR A 38 -24.52 -0.20 -0.59
N GLN A 39 -23.59 -0.46 0.34
CA GLN A 39 -23.64 -1.65 1.21
C GLN A 39 -24.73 -1.54 2.30
N GLU A 40 -25.06 -0.33 2.77
CA GLU A 40 -26.24 -0.10 3.62
C GLU A 40 -27.56 -0.25 2.84
N GLU A 41 -27.62 0.15 1.57
CA GLU A 41 -28.78 -0.09 0.70
C GLU A 41 -28.96 -1.58 0.36
N GLU A 42 -27.89 -2.35 0.15
CA GLU A 42 -27.98 -3.82 -0.02
C GLU A 42 -28.39 -4.54 1.27
N LYS A 43 -27.93 -4.08 2.45
CA LYS A 43 -28.41 -4.60 3.75
C LYS A 43 -29.87 -4.27 4.05
N THR A 44 -30.40 -3.16 3.53
CA THR A 44 -31.79 -2.74 3.78
C THR A 44 -32.79 -3.29 2.77
N THR A 45 -32.35 -3.77 1.60
CA THR A 45 -33.22 -4.28 0.53
C THR A 45 -33.61 -5.77 0.66
N GLU A 46 -33.12 -6.51 1.66
CA GLU A 46 -33.67 -7.85 2.01
C GLU A 46 -34.91 -7.81 2.91
N SER A 47 -35.46 -6.64 3.24
CA SER A 47 -36.72 -6.55 3.98
C SER A 47 -37.71 -5.56 3.36
N SER A 48 -38.87 -6.10 2.99
CA SER A 48 -40.13 -5.44 2.61
C SER A 48 -40.29 -5.03 1.13
N VAL A 49 -41.11 -5.81 0.44
CA VAL A 49 -41.77 -5.44 -0.82
C VAL A 49 -43.17 -4.92 -0.49
N LEU A 50 -43.55 -3.84 -1.19
CA LEU A 50 -44.88 -3.23 -1.40
C LEU A 50 -45.20 -1.98 -0.57
N GLN A 51 -45.06 -0.80 -1.18
CA GLN A 51 -46.20 0.09 -1.39
C GLN A 51 -45.96 1.13 -2.50
N GLU A 52 -46.91 1.21 -3.43
CA GLU A 52 -47.09 2.28 -4.41
C GLU A 52 -47.51 3.58 -3.72
N VAL A 53 -47.00 4.73 -4.16
CA VAL A 53 -47.72 6.01 -4.08
C VAL A 53 -47.46 6.86 -5.33
N GLU A 54 -48.55 7.47 -5.78
CA GLU A 54 -48.79 8.21 -7.01
C GLU A 54 -47.98 9.49 -7.26
N SER A 55 -47.98 9.82 -8.55
CA SER A 55 -47.50 11.00 -9.24
C SER A 55 -47.95 12.36 -8.69
N ALA A 56 -47.05 13.33 -8.76
CA ALA A 56 -47.41 14.73 -8.98
C ALA A 56 -46.61 15.27 -10.19
N GLU A 57 -47.34 15.57 -11.27
CA GLU A 57 -46.83 16.24 -12.46
C GLU A 57 -46.47 17.70 -12.16
N ALA A 58 -45.31 18.15 -12.61
CA ALA A 58 -45.06 19.54 -12.96
C ALA A 58 -44.53 19.61 -14.39
N LYS A 59 -45.27 20.29 -15.26
CA LYS A 59 -44.94 20.50 -16.68
C LYS A 59 -43.75 21.48 -16.84
N PRO A 60 -42.94 21.32 -17.90
CA PRO A 60 -41.80 22.19 -18.17
C PRO A 60 -42.28 23.54 -18.75
N THR A 61 -41.65 24.63 -18.34
CA THR A 61 -41.76 25.92 -19.03
C THR A 61 -40.51 26.10 -19.87
N ILE A 62 -40.68 26.13 -21.20
CA ILE A 62 -39.62 26.46 -22.16
C ILE A 62 -39.55 27.98 -22.23
N THR A 63 -38.37 28.55 -21.97
CA THR A 63 -38.02 29.90 -22.43
C THR A 63 -36.94 29.78 -23.50
N GLU A 64 -37.13 30.53 -24.58
CA GLU A 64 -36.21 30.66 -25.71
C GLU A 64 -34.83 31.17 -25.21
N ASP A 65 -33.75 30.62 -25.79
CA ASP A 65 -32.32 30.88 -25.49
C ASP A 65 -31.66 30.03 -24.39
N GLY A 66 -31.80 28.71 -24.49
CA GLY A 66 -31.21 27.72 -23.58
C GLY A 66 -29.71 27.45 -23.76
N VAL A 67 -28.86 28.34 -23.23
CA VAL A 67 -27.52 27.97 -22.73
C VAL A 67 -27.27 28.68 -21.40
N LEU A 68 -27.42 27.93 -20.31
CA LEU A 68 -26.77 28.23 -19.03
C LEU A 68 -26.18 26.92 -18.53
N GLY A 69 -25.01 26.56 -19.06
CA GLY A 69 -24.06 25.78 -18.29
C GLY A 69 -23.30 26.79 -17.45
N GLU A 70 -23.39 26.69 -16.13
CA GLU A 70 -22.33 27.22 -15.29
C GLU A 70 -21.05 26.51 -15.73
N VAL A 71 -20.15 27.27 -16.34
CA VAL A 71 -18.78 26.84 -16.51
C VAL A 71 -18.24 26.79 -15.10
N PHE A 72 -18.24 25.61 -14.49
CA PHE A 72 -17.33 25.34 -13.39
C PHE A 72 -15.94 25.42 -14.01
N GLU A 73 -15.30 26.58 -13.86
CA GLU A 73 -13.85 26.63 -13.92
C GLU A 73 -13.37 25.63 -12.87
N PRO A 74 -12.46 24.69 -13.22
CA PRO A 74 -11.86 23.84 -12.20
C PRO A 74 -11.24 24.79 -11.18
N GLU A 75 -11.64 24.64 -9.92
CA GLU A 75 -10.99 25.32 -8.81
C GLU A 75 -9.53 24.86 -8.85
N GLU A 76 -8.61 25.75 -9.25
CA GLU A 76 -7.18 25.47 -9.18
C GLU A 76 -6.87 25.24 -7.70
N GLU A 77 -6.75 23.97 -7.30
CA GLU A 77 -6.13 23.55 -6.05
C GLU A 77 -4.84 24.36 -5.88
N PRO A 78 -4.61 25.01 -4.73
CA PRO A 78 -3.43 25.84 -4.56
C PRO A 78 -2.17 24.98 -4.74
N ALA A 79 -1.42 25.26 -5.81
CA ALA A 79 -0.27 24.47 -6.28
C ALA A 79 0.97 24.51 -5.35
N ASP A 80 0.81 24.72 -4.05
CA ASP A 80 1.89 24.97 -3.09
C ASP A 80 1.75 24.23 -1.75
N ASP A 81 0.67 23.44 -1.53
CA ASP A 81 0.52 22.70 -0.26
C ASP A 81 1.42 21.44 -0.25
N PRO A 82 2.18 21.18 0.84
CA PRO A 82 3.01 19.99 0.94
C PRO A 82 2.18 18.70 0.85
N VAL A 83 2.78 17.66 0.29
CA VAL A 83 2.21 16.31 0.13
C VAL A 83 2.63 15.43 1.30
N GLU A 84 1.66 14.86 2.00
CA GLU A 84 1.88 13.87 3.06
C GLU A 84 1.89 12.46 2.48
N ILE A 85 3.00 11.75 2.68
CA ILE A 85 3.23 10.40 2.22
C ILE A 85 3.35 9.48 3.43
N VAL A 86 2.55 8.41 3.46
CA VAL A 86 2.66 7.36 4.48
C VAL A 86 2.88 6.00 3.86
N MET A 87 3.63 5.14 4.55
CA MET A 87 3.77 3.74 4.16
C MET A 87 3.84 2.83 5.37
N ILE A 88 3.12 1.70 5.33
CA ILE A 88 3.27 0.61 6.32
C ILE A 88 4.10 -0.53 5.72
N GLY A 89 4.74 -1.30 6.60
CA GLY A 89 5.52 -2.48 6.22
C GLY A 89 4.66 -3.73 5.99
N ASP A 90 5.28 -4.89 6.21
CA ASP A 90 4.85 -6.18 5.69
C ASP A 90 3.43 -6.59 6.15
N VAL A 91 2.52 -6.82 5.20
CA VAL A 91 1.23 -7.51 5.40
C VAL A 91 1.41 -9.00 5.09
N LEU A 92 1.83 -9.74 6.12
CA LEU A 92 2.24 -11.14 5.97
C LEU A 92 1.17 -12.10 6.51
N MET A 93 0.39 -12.68 5.59
CA MET A 93 -0.80 -13.50 5.86
C MET A 93 -0.47 -14.92 6.36
N HIS A 94 0.16 -15.02 7.52
CA HIS A 94 0.29 -16.27 8.27
C HIS A 94 -1.08 -16.86 8.64
N ASP A 95 -1.14 -18.17 8.94
CA ASP A 95 -2.40 -18.88 9.20
C ASP A 95 -3.30 -18.15 10.20
N ARG A 96 -2.75 -17.65 11.31
CA ARG A 96 -3.53 -16.89 12.29
C ARG A 96 -4.08 -15.56 11.75
N VAL A 97 -3.33 -14.88 10.89
CA VAL A 97 -3.80 -13.64 10.25
C VAL A 97 -4.91 -13.98 9.25
N ILE A 98 -4.75 -15.04 8.46
CA ILE A 98 -5.79 -15.56 7.57
C ILE A 98 -7.06 -15.88 8.36
N ASP A 99 -6.94 -16.66 9.43
CA ASP A 99 -8.05 -17.09 10.28
C ASP A 99 -8.75 -15.91 10.95
N SER A 100 -8.02 -14.82 11.25
CA SER A 100 -8.59 -13.64 11.91
C SER A 100 -9.63 -12.90 11.07
N GLY A 101 -9.60 -13.06 9.75
CA GLY A 101 -10.62 -12.52 8.86
C GLY A 101 -11.72 -13.50 8.48
N LEU A 102 -11.62 -14.78 8.85
CA LEU A 102 -12.60 -15.79 8.47
C LEU A 102 -13.90 -15.62 9.27
N GLN A 103 -15.00 -15.38 8.56
CA GLN A 103 -16.33 -15.19 9.13
C GLN A 103 -17.08 -16.52 9.29
N GLU A 104 -18.11 -16.56 10.15
CA GLU A 104 -18.89 -17.78 10.42
C GLU A 104 -19.59 -18.36 9.18
N ASN A 105 -19.93 -17.51 8.21
CA ASN A 105 -20.53 -17.90 6.93
C ASN A 105 -19.49 -18.39 5.88
N GLY A 106 -18.20 -18.38 6.22
CA GLY A 106 -17.10 -18.76 5.33
C GLY A 106 -16.56 -17.66 4.41
N SER A 107 -17.07 -16.42 4.50
CA SER A 107 -16.46 -15.27 3.82
C SER A 107 -15.26 -14.72 4.60
N TYR A 108 -14.50 -13.81 3.99
CA TYR A 108 -13.39 -13.12 4.65
C TYR A 108 -13.69 -11.62 4.83
N ASP A 109 -13.25 -11.05 5.94
CA ASP A 109 -13.25 -9.60 6.22
C ASP A 109 -11.95 -9.26 6.97
N TYR A 110 -11.12 -8.42 6.38
CA TYR A 110 -9.81 -8.03 6.93
C TYR A 110 -9.75 -6.55 7.34
N SER A 111 -10.89 -5.87 7.45
CA SER A 111 -10.97 -4.46 7.85
C SER A 111 -10.32 -4.18 9.22
N ALA A 112 -10.39 -5.17 10.13
CA ALA A 112 -9.77 -5.12 11.43
C ALA A 112 -8.25 -4.95 11.38
N LEU A 113 -7.56 -5.45 10.34
CA LEU A 113 -6.09 -5.34 10.21
C LEU A 113 -5.62 -3.88 10.27
N PHE A 114 -6.41 -2.98 9.67
CA PHE A 114 -6.05 -1.58 9.43
C PHE A 114 -6.82 -0.60 10.33
N ALA A 115 -7.70 -1.10 11.21
CA ALA A 115 -8.68 -0.27 11.91
C ALA A 115 -8.07 0.91 12.69
N HIS A 116 -6.93 0.71 13.35
CA HIS A 116 -6.30 1.75 14.18
C HIS A 116 -5.35 2.69 13.40
N VAL A 117 -5.05 2.38 12.14
CA VAL A 117 -4.22 3.26 11.28
C VAL A 117 -5.03 3.96 10.19
N LYS A 118 -6.28 3.53 9.98
CA LYS A 118 -7.17 4.01 8.92
C LYS A 118 -7.27 5.52 8.85
N ASP A 119 -7.42 6.22 9.98
CA ASP A 119 -7.55 7.68 9.99
C ASP A 119 -6.28 8.38 9.48
N LYS A 120 -5.09 7.85 9.82
CA LYS A 120 -3.81 8.37 9.33
C LYS A 120 -3.61 8.05 7.85
N VAL A 121 -3.98 6.85 7.42
CA VAL A 121 -3.94 6.43 6.00
C VAL A 121 -4.86 7.30 5.14
N LEU A 122 -6.11 7.52 5.55
CA LEU A 122 -7.06 8.38 4.84
C LEU A 122 -6.69 9.87 4.86
N GLY A 123 -5.92 10.29 5.88
CA GLY A 123 -5.44 11.66 6.01
C GLY A 123 -4.28 12.00 5.07
N ALA A 124 -3.53 10.99 4.62
CA ALA A 124 -2.39 11.17 3.73
C ALA A 124 -2.80 11.37 2.26
N ASP A 125 -2.01 12.16 1.54
CA ASP A 125 -2.19 12.41 0.11
C ASP A 125 -1.76 11.20 -0.73
N LEU A 126 -0.71 10.50 -0.28
CA LEU A 126 -0.20 9.27 -0.87
C LEU A 126 0.09 8.23 0.22
N ALA A 127 -0.74 7.19 0.29
CA ALA A 127 -0.58 6.08 1.22
C ALA A 127 -0.18 4.79 0.50
N MET A 128 0.85 4.10 1.01
CA MET A 128 1.38 2.88 0.41
C MET A 128 1.43 1.71 1.41
N VAL A 129 1.38 0.48 0.90
CA VAL A 129 1.44 -0.74 1.72
C VAL A 129 2.25 -1.83 1.03
N ASP A 130 3.11 -2.53 1.79
CA ASP A 130 3.78 -3.74 1.33
C ASP A 130 2.89 -4.97 1.53
N GLN A 131 2.20 -5.38 0.46
CA GLN A 131 1.38 -6.59 0.45
C GLN A 131 2.27 -7.79 0.12
N GLU A 132 2.94 -8.31 1.15
CA GLU A 132 3.98 -9.33 0.96
C GLU A 132 3.41 -10.65 0.39
N THR A 133 2.17 -11.00 0.72
CA THR A 133 1.57 -12.25 0.24
C THR A 133 0.74 -12.06 -1.03
N ILE A 134 0.90 -12.97 -2.00
CA ILE A 134 0.17 -12.91 -3.28
C ILE A 134 -1.34 -13.03 -3.08
N LEU A 135 -2.12 -12.16 -3.73
CA LEU A 135 -3.60 -12.14 -3.67
C LEU A 135 -4.21 -13.06 -4.74
N GLY A 136 -3.76 -14.32 -4.76
CA GLY A 136 -4.19 -15.30 -5.76
C GLY A 136 -5.65 -15.74 -5.59
N GLY A 137 -6.28 -15.45 -4.44
CA GLY A 137 -7.70 -15.67 -4.19
C GLY A 137 -8.04 -17.08 -3.73
N THR A 138 -9.29 -17.26 -3.30
CA THR A 138 -9.78 -18.51 -2.67
C THR A 138 -9.75 -19.71 -3.61
N GLU A 139 -9.93 -19.50 -4.91
CA GLU A 139 -9.94 -20.57 -5.93
C GLU A 139 -8.58 -21.27 -6.07
N LEU A 140 -7.46 -20.59 -5.78
CA LEU A 140 -6.12 -21.20 -5.75
C LEU A 140 -5.79 -21.87 -4.41
N GLY A 141 -6.74 -21.88 -3.47
CA GLY A 141 -6.59 -22.40 -2.13
C GLY A 141 -5.83 -21.44 -1.22
N VAL A 142 -6.53 -20.93 -0.21
CA VAL A 142 -5.95 -20.06 0.83
C VAL A 142 -4.91 -20.84 1.63
N SER A 143 -3.73 -20.28 1.82
CA SER A 143 -2.65 -20.92 2.58
C SER A 143 -1.69 -19.91 3.18
N GLY A 144 -1.19 -20.17 4.39
CA GLY A 144 -0.08 -19.44 4.99
C GLY A 144 1.29 -20.04 4.64
N TYR A 145 2.25 -19.85 5.52
CA TYR A 145 3.65 -20.31 5.37
C TYR A 145 3.74 -21.84 5.13
N PRO A 146 4.67 -22.33 4.28
CA PRO A 146 5.71 -21.60 3.53
C PRO A 146 5.32 -21.21 2.10
N VAL A 147 4.05 -21.39 1.71
CA VAL A 147 3.58 -21.10 0.34
C VAL A 147 2.30 -20.31 0.44
N PHE A 148 2.45 -19.00 0.52
CA PHE A 148 1.34 -18.10 0.80
C PHE A 148 0.39 -17.97 -0.37
N ASN A 149 -0.88 -17.80 -0.04
CA ASN A 149 -1.90 -17.27 -0.92
C ASN A 149 -3.02 -16.67 -0.08
N ALA A 150 -3.14 -15.36 -0.19
CA ALA A 150 -4.13 -14.59 0.51
C ALA A 150 -5.47 -14.59 -0.25
N PRO A 151 -6.61 -14.56 0.47
CA PRO A 151 -7.88 -14.16 -0.13
C PRO A 151 -7.77 -12.73 -0.69
N GLN A 152 -8.55 -12.42 -1.72
CA GLN A 152 -8.55 -11.08 -2.33
C GLN A 152 -9.18 -10.03 -1.41
N GLU A 153 -9.93 -10.46 -0.40
CA GLU A 153 -10.53 -9.64 0.63
C GLU A 153 -9.48 -8.87 1.45
N VAL A 154 -8.21 -9.30 1.46
CA VAL A 154 -7.11 -8.51 2.04
C VAL A 154 -6.92 -7.22 1.22
N GLY A 155 -6.83 -7.35 -0.11
CA GLY A 155 -6.74 -6.19 -1.01
C GLY A 155 -7.97 -5.29 -0.99
N ILE A 156 -9.16 -5.85 -0.69
CA ILE A 156 -10.38 -5.07 -0.44
C ILE A 156 -10.16 -4.19 0.81
N ALA A 157 -9.69 -4.79 1.90
CA ALA A 157 -9.45 -4.08 3.15
C ALA A 157 -8.35 -3.01 3.00
N GLU A 158 -7.31 -3.25 2.18
CA GLU A 158 -6.29 -2.24 1.84
C GLU A 158 -6.91 -1.04 1.11
N ALA A 159 -7.68 -1.30 0.05
CA ALA A 159 -8.33 -0.23 -0.72
C ALA A 159 -9.33 0.57 0.15
N GLU A 160 -10.11 -0.11 0.98
CA GLU A 160 -11.09 0.51 1.88
C GLU A 160 -10.46 1.21 3.11
N ALA A 161 -9.24 0.84 3.48
CA ALA A 161 -8.42 1.57 4.44
C ALA A 161 -7.89 2.88 3.87
N GLY A 162 -7.79 3.00 2.53
CA GLY A 162 -7.42 4.23 1.83
C GLY A 162 -6.03 4.22 1.20
N PHE A 163 -5.40 3.05 1.05
CA PHE A 163 -4.11 2.94 0.36
C PHE A 163 -4.25 3.25 -1.13
N ASP A 164 -3.32 4.04 -1.65
CA ASP A 164 -3.23 4.44 -3.05
C ASP A 164 -2.37 3.50 -3.88
N VAL A 165 -1.30 2.96 -3.27
CA VAL A 165 -0.33 2.10 -3.94
C VAL A 165 -0.04 0.86 -3.13
N VAL A 166 -0.13 -0.30 -3.79
CA VAL A 166 0.20 -1.60 -3.20
C VAL A 166 1.44 -2.17 -3.86
N LEU A 167 2.41 -2.56 -3.04
CA LEU A 167 3.69 -3.10 -3.47
C LEU A 167 3.62 -4.63 -3.48
N HIS A 168 4.05 -5.27 -4.57
CA HIS A 168 3.98 -6.72 -4.77
C HIS A 168 5.31 -7.37 -5.17
N ALA A 169 6.38 -6.60 -5.42
CA ALA A 169 7.71 -7.16 -5.59
C ALA A 169 8.29 -7.53 -4.22
N ASN A 170 8.16 -8.80 -3.88
CA ASN A 170 8.69 -9.38 -2.66
C ASN A 170 9.12 -10.84 -2.91
N ASN A 171 9.64 -11.49 -1.86
CA ASN A 171 10.08 -12.87 -1.94
C ASN A 171 8.95 -13.90 -2.13
N HIS A 172 7.70 -13.55 -1.84
CA HIS A 172 6.51 -14.41 -1.92
C HIS A 172 5.65 -14.19 -3.17
N ALA A 173 6.02 -13.26 -4.05
CA ALA A 173 5.30 -12.90 -5.28
C ALA A 173 4.99 -14.10 -6.20
N LEU A 174 5.81 -15.15 -6.14
CA LEU A 174 5.69 -16.35 -6.98
C LEU A 174 5.23 -17.61 -6.22
N ASP A 175 4.68 -17.47 -5.02
CA ASP A 175 4.23 -18.62 -4.22
C ASP A 175 3.13 -19.45 -4.92
N LYS A 176 2.29 -18.80 -5.72
CA LYS A 176 1.31 -19.46 -6.62
C LYS A 176 1.66 -19.31 -8.11
N GLY A 177 2.93 -19.05 -8.41
CA GLY A 177 3.44 -18.88 -9.77
C GLY A 177 2.73 -17.76 -10.55
N LEU A 178 2.77 -17.86 -11.88
CA LEU A 178 2.21 -16.84 -12.76
C LEU A 178 0.68 -16.72 -12.66
N GLU A 179 -0.01 -17.77 -12.23
CA GLU A 179 -1.47 -17.72 -12.02
C GLU A 179 -1.82 -16.83 -10.82
N GLY A 180 -1.05 -16.91 -9.72
CA GLY A 180 -1.20 -15.99 -8.58
C GLY A 180 -0.96 -14.53 -8.96
N ILE A 181 0.08 -14.26 -9.76
CA ILE A 181 0.36 -12.92 -10.30
C ILE A 181 -0.80 -12.44 -11.18
N ALA A 182 -1.26 -13.27 -12.12
CA ALA A 182 -2.37 -12.92 -12.99
C ALA A 182 -3.66 -12.62 -12.21
N ASN A 183 -3.98 -13.44 -11.20
CA ASN A 183 -5.15 -13.22 -10.35
C ASN A 183 -5.05 -11.92 -9.53
N THR A 184 -3.87 -11.63 -9.00
CA THR A 184 -3.60 -10.38 -8.25
C THR A 184 -3.75 -9.15 -9.15
N ILE A 185 -3.15 -9.18 -10.34
CA ILE A 185 -3.26 -8.08 -11.32
C ILE A 185 -4.72 -7.89 -11.76
N ASN A 186 -5.40 -8.98 -12.11
CA ASN A 186 -6.81 -8.92 -12.52
C ASN A 186 -7.69 -8.37 -11.39
N PHE A 187 -7.40 -8.68 -10.14
CA PHE A 187 -8.11 -8.12 -8.98
C PHE A 187 -8.02 -6.59 -8.95
N TRP A 188 -6.80 -6.04 -8.97
CA TRP A 188 -6.59 -4.59 -8.96
C TRP A 188 -7.22 -3.93 -10.19
N GLU A 189 -6.94 -4.43 -11.40
CA GLU A 189 -7.43 -3.82 -12.64
C GLU A 189 -8.96 -3.89 -12.81
N SER A 190 -9.62 -4.90 -12.25
CA SER A 190 -11.07 -5.07 -12.41
C SER A 190 -11.91 -4.53 -11.26
N LYS A 191 -11.43 -4.61 -10.01
CA LYS A 191 -12.19 -4.24 -8.82
C LYS A 191 -11.78 -2.89 -8.23
N TYR A 192 -10.49 -2.54 -8.32
CA TYR A 192 -9.92 -1.33 -7.71
C TYR A 192 -8.97 -0.60 -8.67
N PRO A 193 -9.39 -0.24 -9.89
CA PRO A 193 -8.51 0.31 -10.93
C PRO A 193 -7.91 1.69 -10.58
N TRP A 194 -8.36 2.34 -9.51
CA TRP A 194 -7.77 3.58 -8.98
C TRP A 194 -6.64 3.34 -7.99
N VAL A 195 -6.44 2.10 -7.51
CA VAL A 195 -5.30 1.72 -6.69
C VAL A 195 -4.15 1.34 -7.61
N GLY A 196 -3.03 2.05 -7.50
CA GLY A 196 -1.80 1.69 -8.18
C GLY A 196 -1.25 0.38 -7.62
N TYR A 197 -0.74 -0.49 -8.49
CA TYR A 197 0.01 -1.67 -8.07
C TYR A 197 1.36 -1.67 -8.79
N VAL A 198 2.42 -2.00 -8.05
CA VAL A 198 3.79 -2.01 -8.59
C VAL A 198 4.52 -3.27 -8.16
N GLY A 199 5.57 -3.63 -8.90
CA GLY A 199 6.46 -4.74 -8.57
C GLY A 199 6.13 -6.08 -9.23
N ILE A 200 4.90 -6.27 -9.72
CA ILE A 200 4.49 -7.43 -10.55
C ILE A 200 3.93 -6.96 -11.89
N ASN A 201 4.11 -7.77 -12.94
CA ASN A 201 3.74 -7.35 -14.29
C ASN A 201 3.09 -8.42 -15.15
N LYS A 202 2.27 -7.97 -16.10
CA LYS A 202 1.64 -8.82 -17.13
C LYS A 202 2.64 -9.31 -18.18
N ASN A 203 3.62 -8.47 -18.49
CA ASN A 203 4.62 -8.66 -19.54
C ASN A 203 5.74 -7.62 -19.39
N ALA A 204 6.75 -7.68 -20.28
CA ALA A 204 7.87 -6.74 -20.31
C ALA A 204 7.48 -5.28 -20.60
N GLU A 205 6.41 -5.04 -21.37
CA GLU A 205 5.94 -3.68 -21.64
C GLU A 205 5.35 -3.04 -20.38
N HIS A 206 4.61 -3.81 -19.59
CA HIS A 206 4.09 -3.39 -18.30
C HIS A 206 5.22 -3.12 -17.30
N GLN A 207 6.24 -3.98 -17.24
CA GLN A 207 7.43 -3.72 -16.42
C GLN A 207 8.08 -2.38 -16.77
N ASN A 208 8.09 -1.99 -18.04
CA ASN A 208 8.71 -0.75 -18.49
C ASN A 208 7.83 0.50 -18.33
N ALA A 209 6.56 0.36 -17.92
CA ALA A 209 5.67 1.49 -17.73
C ALA A 209 5.66 1.87 -16.25
N LEU A 210 6.48 2.84 -15.86
CA LEU A 210 6.55 3.30 -14.47
C LEU A 210 5.22 3.91 -14.01
N LEU A 211 4.93 3.74 -12.72
CA LEU A 211 3.79 4.36 -12.07
C LEU A 211 4.17 5.81 -11.72
N TYR A 212 3.43 6.76 -12.30
CA TYR A 212 3.53 8.16 -11.95
C TYR A 212 2.23 8.64 -11.29
N ILE A 213 2.36 9.31 -10.15
CA ILE A 213 1.25 9.89 -9.39
C ILE A 213 1.53 11.38 -9.22
N GLU A 214 0.55 12.23 -9.50
CA GLU A 214 0.69 13.67 -9.30
C GLU A 214 -0.18 14.10 -8.12
N LYS A 215 0.41 14.84 -7.16
CA LYS A 215 -0.26 15.38 -5.97
C LYS A 215 0.25 16.78 -5.71
N ASN A 216 -0.65 17.74 -5.53
CA ASN A 216 -0.35 19.16 -5.31
C ASN A 216 0.68 19.70 -6.31
N GLY A 217 0.54 19.28 -7.58
CA GLY A 217 1.43 19.66 -8.68
C GLY A 217 2.85 19.06 -8.62
N ILE A 218 3.15 18.15 -7.68
CA ILE A 218 4.41 17.37 -7.62
C ILE A 218 4.18 16.01 -8.27
N LYS A 219 5.00 15.65 -9.25
CA LYS A 219 4.93 14.34 -9.90
C LYS A 219 5.87 13.34 -9.25
N PHE A 220 5.30 12.29 -8.64
CA PHE A 220 6.01 11.20 -7.99
C PHE A 220 6.17 10.01 -8.93
N ALA A 221 7.36 9.40 -8.96
CA ALA A 221 7.56 8.06 -9.51
C ALA A 221 7.65 7.05 -8.36
N VAL A 222 6.90 5.95 -8.44
CA VAL A 222 6.95 4.87 -7.43
C VAL A 222 7.48 3.59 -8.06
N LEU A 223 8.59 3.09 -7.54
CA LEU A 223 9.26 1.89 -8.03
C LEU A 223 9.38 0.87 -6.90
N ASN A 224 9.12 -0.40 -7.19
CA ASN A 224 9.19 -1.48 -6.22
C ASN A 224 9.96 -2.68 -6.80
N TYR A 225 10.89 -3.20 -6.01
CA TYR A 225 11.83 -4.25 -6.39
C TYR A 225 12.02 -5.25 -5.25
N THR A 226 12.35 -6.50 -5.58
CA THR A 226 12.75 -7.52 -4.60
C THR A 226 14.14 -8.09 -4.87
N TYR A 227 14.88 -8.43 -3.82
CA TYR A 227 16.17 -9.12 -3.93
C TYR A 227 16.05 -10.50 -4.62
N GLY A 228 14.87 -11.13 -4.57
CA GLY A 228 14.63 -12.46 -5.10
C GLY A 228 13.21 -12.96 -4.79
N THR A 229 12.93 -14.21 -5.14
CA THR A 229 11.74 -14.92 -4.63
C THR A 229 12.12 -16.30 -4.09
N ASN A 230 11.24 -16.84 -3.25
CA ASN A 230 11.35 -18.17 -2.66
C ASN A 230 11.10 -19.29 -3.68
N ARG A 231 10.64 -18.95 -4.89
CA ARG A 231 10.31 -19.90 -5.98
C ARG A 231 10.63 -19.28 -7.33
N ASN A 232 11.68 -19.75 -8.01
CA ASN A 232 12.12 -19.14 -9.27
C ASN A 232 12.69 -20.08 -10.34
N GLU A 233 12.96 -21.35 -10.04
CA GLU A 233 14.07 -22.01 -10.73
C GLU A 233 13.85 -22.33 -12.22
N ASP A 234 12.61 -22.37 -12.75
CA ASP A 234 12.36 -22.85 -14.12
C ASP A 234 11.27 -22.09 -14.94
N ILE A 235 10.83 -20.89 -14.52
CA ILE A 235 9.77 -20.16 -15.27
C ILE A 235 10.40 -19.27 -16.34
N GLU A 236 10.24 -19.65 -17.61
CA GLU A 236 10.65 -18.82 -18.76
C GLU A 236 9.95 -17.45 -18.73
N GLY A 237 10.73 -16.37 -18.82
CA GLY A 237 10.17 -15.01 -18.76
C GLY A 237 9.86 -14.46 -17.36
N SER A 238 10.11 -15.22 -16.28
CA SER A 238 9.89 -14.79 -14.89
C SER A 238 10.48 -13.41 -14.56
N HIS A 239 11.62 -13.07 -15.17
CA HIS A 239 12.36 -11.82 -14.94
C HIS A 239 11.57 -10.53 -15.22
N TYR A 240 10.50 -10.58 -16.03
CA TYR A 240 9.62 -9.43 -16.20
C TYR A 240 8.31 -9.54 -15.42
N PHE A 241 7.90 -10.71 -14.92
CA PHE A 241 6.68 -10.84 -14.11
C PHE A 241 6.83 -10.30 -12.69
N VAL A 242 8.07 -10.24 -12.18
CA VAL A 242 8.42 -9.63 -10.91
C VAL A 242 9.59 -8.68 -11.15
N ASN A 243 9.55 -7.49 -10.54
CA ASN A 243 10.64 -6.54 -10.59
C ASN A 243 11.73 -6.97 -9.60
N PHE A 244 12.80 -7.56 -10.13
CA PHE A 244 13.97 -7.90 -9.32
C PHE A 244 14.87 -6.68 -9.15
N MET A 245 15.64 -6.69 -8.07
CA MET A 245 16.83 -5.84 -7.91
C MET A 245 17.92 -6.32 -8.86
N ASP A 246 17.65 -6.17 -10.16
CA ASP A 246 18.57 -6.34 -11.27
C ASP A 246 19.16 -4.97 -11.60
N LYS A 247 20.49 -4.90 -11.70
CA LYS A 247 21.17 -3.61 -11.74
C LYS A 247 20.81 -2.83 -12.99
N GLU A 248 20.80 -3.49 -14.15
CA GLU A 248 20.48 -2.88 -15.44
C GLU A 248 19.02 -2.40 -15.49
N LEU A 249 18.07 -3.18 -14.94
CA LEU A 249 16.68 -2.76 -14.80
C LEU A 249 16.56 -1.51 -13.91
N VAL A 250 17.12 -1.57 -12.70
CA VAL A 250 17.03 -0.49 -11.70
C VAL A 250 17.66 0.80 -12.22
N GLU A 251 18.90 0.75 -12.73
CA GLU A 251 19.59 1.95 -13.22
C GLU A 251 18.78 2.62 -14.35
N ARG A 252 18.25 1.83 -15.28
CA ARG A 252 17.45 2.34 -16.40
C ARG A 252 16.14 2.98 -15.93
N GLN A 253 15.42 2.35 -15.01
CA GLN A 253 14.14 2.87 -14.55
C GLN A 253 14.30 4.12 -13.67
N LEU A 254 15.36 4.19 -12.86
CA LEU A 254 15.67 5.41 -12.12
C LEU A 254 16.10 6.55 -13.05
N ASP A 255 16.93 6.27 -14.06
CA ASP A 255 17.29 7.26 -15.08
C ASP A 255 16.06 7.77 -15.87
N GLU A 256 15.04 6.93 -16.04
CA GLU A 256 13.75 7.31 -16.63
C GLU A 256 12.93 8.18 -15.66
N ALA A 257 12.86 7.79 -14.38
CA ALA A 257 12.15 8.55 -13.35
C ALA A 257 12.74 9.96 -13.19
N GLU A 258 14.07 10.11 -13.12
CA GLU A 258 14.78 11.40 -13.02
C GLU A 258 14.43 12.35 -14.19
N GLN A 259 14.08 11.82 -15.36
CA GLN A 259 13.69 12.62 -16.53
C GLN A 259 12.21 13.00 -16.55
N ASN A 260 11.37 12.31 -15.78
CA ASN A 260 9.91 12.35 -15.94
C ASN A 260 9.15 12.62 -14.64
N ALA A 261 9.79 12.63 -13.49
CA ALA A 261 9.20 12.91 -12.18
C ALA A 261 9.96 14.03 -11.45
N ASP A 262 9.28 14.70 -10.53
CA ASP A 262 9.86 15.67 -9.62
C ASP A 262 10.47 14.99 -8.38
N PHE A 263 9.96 13.81 -8.01
CA PHE A 263 10.35 13.09 -6.79
C PHE A 263 10.26 11.58 -6.99
N THR A 264 11.33 10.84 -6.69
CA THR A 264 11.42 9.39 -6.93
C THR A 264 11.41 8.59 -5.62
N ILE A 265 10.42 7.71 -5.48
CA ILE A 265 10.24 6.80 -4.35
C ILE A 265 10.60 5.38 -4.78
N VAL A 266 11.53 4.76 -4.05
CA VAL A 266 11.95 3.37 -4.26
C VAL A 266 11.60 2.52 -3.05
N CYS A 267 10.84 1.46 -3.25
CA CYS A 267 10.43 0.54 -2.20
C CYS A 267 11.10 -0.84 -2.41
N PRO A 268 12.29 -1.08 -1.85
CA PRO A 268 12.97 -2.36 -1.97
C PRO A 268 12.49 -3.36 -0.89
N HIS A 269 12.19 -4.58 -1.31
CA HIS A 269 12.03 -5.73 -0.44
C HIS A 269 13.39 -6.44 -0.37
N TRP A 270 14.15 -6.24 0.72
CA TRP A 270 15.61 -6.46 0.75
C TRP A 270 16.16 -6.70 2.16
N GLY A 271 17.46 -6.99 2.26
CA GLY A 271 18.13 -7.18 3.54
C GLY A 271 18.01 -8.60 4.08
N SER A 272 18.44 -8.79 5.32
CA SER A 272 18.51 -10.11 5.97
C SER A 272 17.42 -10.24 7.02
N GLU A 273 16.58 -11.28 6.93
CA GLU A 273 15.52 -11.54 7.90
C GLU A 273 16.00 -11.46 9.35
N TYR A 274 15.24 -10.74 10.18
CA TYR A 274 15.40 -10.57 11.62
C TYR A 274 16.69 -9.88 12.07
N ASN A 275 17.45 -9.32 11.12
CA ASN A 275 18.59 -8.47 11.44
C ASN A 275 18.08 -7.05 11.79
N LEU A 276 18.52 -6.51 12.92
CA LEU A 276 18.17 -5.15 13.37
C LEU A 276 19.14 -4.09 12.83
N SER A 277 20.01 -4.45 11.91
CA SER A 277 21.10 -3.63 11.43
C SER A 277 21.29 -3.78 9.94
N ILE A 278 21.63 -2.67 9.30
CA ILE A 278 21.81 -2.60 7.85
C ILE A 278 22.91 -3.58 7.42
N ASP A 279 22.61 -4.41 6.43
CA ASP A 279 23.58 -5.32 5.83
C ASP A 279 24.30 -4.73 4.60
N ALA A 280 25.34 -5.45 4.14
CA ALA A 280 26.20 -4.97 3.06
C ALA A 280 25.49 -4.89 1.69
N GLU A 281 24.47 -5.72 1.44
CA GLU A 281 23.71 -5.64 0.19
C GLU A 281 22.77 -4.43 0.22
N GLN A 282 22.13 -4.15 1.36
CA GLN A 282 21.37 -2.92 1.54
C GLN A 282 22.23 -1.67 1.35
N GLU A 283 23.45 -1.62 1.92
CA GLU A 283 24.40 -0.50 1.70
C GLU A 283 24.75 -0.33 0.22
N LYS A 284 25.03 -1.43 -0.48
CA LYS A 284 25.35 -1.43 -1.91
C LYS A 284 24.19 -0.87 -2.75
N TRP A 285 22.97 -1.36 -2.53
CA TRP A 285 21.80 -0.90 -3.27
C TRP A 285 21.40 0.53 -2.93
N THR A 286 21.56 0.94 -1.67
CA THR A 286 21.43 2.35 -1.26
C THR A 286 22.33 3.24 -2.11
N GLY A 287 23.59 2.84 -2.33
CA GLY A 287 24.51 3.58 -3.19
C GLY A 287 24.08 3.66 -4.65
N ILE A 288 23.46 2.60 -5.18
CA ILE A 288 22.92 2.57 -6.55
C ILE A 288 21.72 3.53 -6.66
N PHE A 289 20.76 3.43 -5.75
CA PHE A 289 19.58 4.29 -5.73
C PHE A 289 19.96 5.77 -5.61
N PHE A 290 20.86 6.11 -4.68
CA PHE A 290 21.35 7.47 -4.49
C PHE A 290 22.01 8.04 -5.76
N LYS A 291 22.87 7.23 -6.39
CA LYS A 291 23.59 7.63 -7.61
C LYS A 291 22.64 7.93 -8.77
N HIS A 292 21.51 7.23 -8.85
CA HIS A 292 20.54 7.32 -9.93
C HIS A 292 19.31 8.19 -9.59
N GLY A 293 19.38 9.02 -8.55
CA GLY A 293 18.38 10.07 -8.33
C GLY A 293 17.16 9.68 -7.49
N ALA A 294 17.23 8.59 -6.72
CA ALA A 294 16.18 8.33 -5.74
C ALA A 294 16.21 9.38 -4.61
N ASP A 295 15.03 9.88 -4.22
CA ASP A 295 14.85 10.87 -3.14
C ASP A 295 14.41 10.22 -1.83
N LEU A 296 13.61 9.16 -1.93
CA LEU A 296 13.05 8.43 -0.80
C LEU A 296 13.14 6.92 -1.05
N VAL A 297 13.70 6.20 -0.08
CA VAL A 297 13.76 4.74 -0.07
C VAL A 297 13.00 4.23 1.16
N ILE A 298 12.00 3.36 0.96
CA ILE A 298 11.26 2.74 2.06
C ILE A 298 11.29 1.22 1.91
N GLY A 299 12.15 0.59 2.70
CA GLY A 299 12.40 -0.84 2.67
C GLY A 299 11.46 -1.67 3.54
N ALA A 300 11.31 -2.93 3.13
CA ALA A 300 10.57 -4.02 3.76
C ALA A 300 11.39 -5.31 3.66
N HIS A 301 10.88 -6.44 4.18
CA HIS A 301 11.45 -7.81 4.22
C HIS A 301 12.10 -8.29 5.53
N PRO A 302 12.95 -7.51 6.24
CA PRO A 302 13.62 -8.04 7.44
C PRO A 302 12.66 -8.49 8.55
N HIS A 303 11.36 -8.19 8.44
CA HIS A 303 10.33 -8.49 9.43
C HIS A 303 10.58 -7.88 10.81
N VAL A 304 11.54 -6.97 10.90
CA VAL A 304 11.91 -6.19 12.08
C VAL A 304 12.28 -4.80 11.63
N ILE A 305 12.16 -3.83 12.52
CA ILE A 305 12.54 -2.46 12.23
C ILE A 305 14.07 -2.31 12.08
N GLU A 306 14.48 -1.49 11.13
CA GLU A 306 15.88 -1.09 10.93
C GLU A 306 16.04 0.43 10.92
N PRO A 307 17.27 0.96 11.03
CA PRO A 307 17.51 2.40 11.14
C PRO A 307 16.91 3.23 9.98
N VAL A 308 16.59 4.48 10.28
CA VAL A 308 16.27 5.51 9.27
C VAL A 308 17.50 6.41 9.10
N LYS A 309 17.96 6.63 7.86
CA LYS A 309 19.15 7.43 7.58
C LYS A 309 18.95 8.40 6.44
N MET A 310 19.51 9.59 6.58
CA MET A 310 19.70 10.53 5.48
C MET A 310 21.06 10.27 4.81
N VAL A 311 21.05 9.90 3.54
CA VAL A 311 22.24 9.76 2.69
C VAL A 311 22.43 11.05 1.91
N SER A 312 23.65 11.59 1.87
CA SER A 312 23.93 12.84 1.17
C SER A 312 25.40 12.96 0.77
N ASP A 313 25.64 13.62 -0.36
CA ASP A 313 26.97 14.06 -0.81
C ASP A 313 27.20 15.58 -0.59
N GLY A 314 26.25 16.25 0.06
CA GLY A 314 26.24 17.69 0.32
C GLY A 314 25.35 18.49 -0.64
N GLU A 315 25.07 17.96 -1.83
CA GLU A 315 24.19 18.58 -2.82
C GLU A 315 22.88 17.81 -2.93
N LYS A 316 22.96 16.49 -3.11
CA LYS A 316 21.80 15.59 -3.14
C LYS A 316 21.55 14.99 -1.77
N LYS A 317 20.29 14.67 -1.50
CA LYS A 317 19.84 14.00 -0.28
C LYS A 317 18.86 12.90 -0.65
N MET A 318 18.96 11.78 0.05
CA MET A 318 18.01 10.68 -0.05
C MET A 318 17.71 10.16 1.35
N LEU A 319 16.43 10.10 1.71
CA LEU A 319 16.01 9.52 2.97
C LEU A 319 15.79 8.01 2.79
N VAL A 320 16.30 7.21 3.71
CA VAL A 320 16.22 5.75 3.67
C VAL A 320 15.64 5.22 4.95
N TYR A 321 14.45 4.64 4.88
CA TYR A 321 13.92 3.72 5.89
C TYR A 321 14.38 2.33 5.49
N TYR A 322 15.35 1.73 6.20
CA TYR A 322 15.92 0.46 5.76
C TYR A 322 14.94 -0.71 5.88
N SER A 323 14.12 -0.71 6.92
CA SER A 323 13.02 -1.65 7.10
C SER A 323 11.97 -1.05 8.03
N LEU A 324 10.71 -1.08 7.60
CA LEU A 324 9.56 -0.79 8.45
C LEU A 324 9.15 -1.97 9.34
N GLY A 325 9.67 -3.18 9.09
CA GLY A 325 9.25 -4.40 9.77
C GLY A 325 7.80 -4.80 9.45
N ASN A 326 7.28 -5.79 10.17
CA ASN A 326 5.90 -6.24 9.94
C ASN A 326 4.88 -5.17 10.33
N PHE A 327 3.91 -4.94 9.45
CA PHE A 327 2.65 -4.32 9.86
C PHE A 327 1.78 -5.34 10.61
N VAL A 328 1.50 -6.48 9.96
CA VAL A 328 0.82 -7.62 10.58
C VAL A 328 1.50 -8.93 10.20
N SER A 329 1.76 -9.77 11.20
CA SER A 329 2.36 -11.09 11.02
C SER A 329 2.05 -11.96 12.23
N ALA A 330 2.03 -13.27 12.03
CA ALA A 330 1.80 -14.23 13.11
C ALA A 330 2.64 -15.50 12.88
N THR A 331 3.97 -15.32 12.88
CA THR A 331 4.92 -16.44 12.84
C THR A 331 4.60 -17.50 13.89
N SER A 332 4.92 -18.77 13.60
CA SER A 332 4.73 -19.88 14.55
C SER A 332 5.98 -20.16 15.39
N GLU A 333 7.08 -19.43 15.16
CA GLU A 333 8.32 -19.57 15.91
C GLU A 333 8.17 -19.11 17.37
N SER A 334 9.10 -19.50 18.23
CA SER A 334 9.08 -19.14 19.66
C SER A 334 10.48 -18.80 20.14
N GLY A 335 10.60 -17.81 21.02
CA GLY A 335 11.86 -17.32 21.57
C GLY A 335 11.85 -15.83 21.88
N ASP A 336 12.84 -15.38 22.65
CA ASP A 336 12.89 -14.01 23.19
C ASP A 336 13.09 -12.91 22.12
N THR A 337 13.34 -13.30 20.86
CA THR A 337 13.52 -12.39 19.73
C THR A 337 12.24 -12.17 18.93
N ILE A 338 11.17 -12.92 19.20
CA ILE A 338 9.90 -12.79 18.48
C ILE A 338 9.27 -11.41 18.74
N THR A 339 9.47 -10.84 19.93
CA THR A 339 9.07 -9.45 20.22
C THR A 339 9.55 -8.46 19.14
N ASN A 340 10.75 -8.64 18.58
CA ASN A 340 11.27 -7.73 17.55
C ASN A 340 10.41 -7.73 16.28
N ARG A 341 9.76 -8.87 15.99
CA ARG A 341 8.91 -9.05 14.81
C ARG A 341 7.50 -8.51 14.98
N MET A 342 7.12 -8.17 16.21
CA MET A 342 5.83 -7.56 16.54
C MET A 342 5.88 -6.04 16.48
N VAL A 343 7.07 -5.44 16.40
CA VAL A 343 7.25 -4.00 16.27
C VAL A 343 7.48 -3.68 14.79
N GLY A 344 6.64 -2.80 14.27
CA GLY A 344 6.77 -2.23 12.94
C GLY A 344 6.80 -0.72 12.98
N GLY A 345 6.72 -0.09 11.81
CA GLY A 345 6.63 1.35 11.67
C GLY A 345 5.74 1.75 10.50
N MET A 346 5.21 2.97 10.60
CA MET A 346 4.67 3.71 9.47
C MET A 346 5.65 4.84 9.14
N ALA A 347 6.20 4.83 7.93
CA ALA A 347 6.92 5.99 7.42
C ALA A 347 5.92 7.14 7.27
N ASP A 348 6.31 8.35 7.68
CA ASP A 348 5.51 9.57 7.61
C ASP A 348 6.41 10.68 7.06
N VAL A 349 6.20 11.07 5.81
CA VAL A 349 7.10 11.98 5.07
C VAL A 349 6.29 13.11 4.48
N THR A 350 6.75 14.34 4.69
CA THR A 350 6.17 15.52 4.06
C THR A 350 7.09 16.02 2.95
N VAL A 351 6.60 16.06 1.72
CA VAL A 351 7.30 16.56 0.55
C VAL A 351 6.69 17.89 0.12
N GLY A 352 7.53 18.91 -0.09
CA GLY A 352 7.08 20.19 -0.63
C GLY A 352 8.13 20.78 -1.55
N ARG A 353 7.91 22.00 -2.06
CA ARG A 353 8.89 22.67 -2.93
C ARG A 353 9.88 23.52 -2.12
N ASP A 354 11.14 23.54 -2.55
CA ASP A 354 12.16 24.47 -2.05
C ASP A 354 12.04 25.86 -2.71
N GLU A 355 12.91 26.82 -2.33
CA GLU A 355 12.91 28.17 -2.91
C GLU A 355 13.19 28.19 -4.43
N ALA A 356 13.82 27.16 -4.97
CA ALA A 356 14.10 27.00 -6.40
C ALA A 356 12.97 26.24 -7.13
N GLY A 357 11.94 25.79 -6.41
CA GLY A 357 10.79 25.06 -6.93
C GLY A 357 11.02 23.55 -7.04
N ASN A 358 12.13 23.00 -6.55
CA ASN A 358 12.38 21.54 -6.60
C ASN A 358 11.60 20.84 -5.49
N ALA A 359 11.06 19.65 -5.77
CA ALA A 359 10.45 18.83 -4.72
C ALA A 359 11.53 18.31 -3.76
N VAL A 360 11.31 18.50 -2.46
CA VAL A 360 12.24 18.11 -1.39
C VAL A 360 11.49 17.60 -0.18
N ILE A 361 12.12 16.70 0.58
CA ILE A 361 11.62 16.29 1.90
C ILE A 361 11.75 17.47 2.86
N GLN A 362 10.61 17.98 3.34
CA GLN A 362 10.56 19.07 4.32
C GLN A 362 10.58 18.53 5.76
N ASN A 363 9.90 17.40 5.99
CA ASN A 363 9.84 16.73 7.29
C ASN A 363 9.75 15.22 7.10
N TYR A 364 10.21 14.47 8.10
CA TYR A 364 10.04 13.02 8.13
C TYR A 364 10.00 12.47 9.56
N ASP A 365 9.22 11.42 9.75
CA ASP A 365 9.05 10.68 10.99
C ASP A 365 8.83 9.18 10.68
N VAL A 366 8.99 8.34 11.70
CA VAL A 366 8.54 6.95 11.70
C VAL A 366 7.64 6.76 12.92
N LEU A 367 6.35 6.51 12.67
CA LEU A 367 5.36 6.27 13.71
C LEU A 367 5.44 4.79 14.10
N PRO A 368 5.89 4.44 15.32
CA PRO A 368 6.05 3.04 15.68
C PRO A 368 4.69 2.34 15.83
N LEU A 369 4.63 1.10 15.37
CA LEU A 369 3.45 0.25 15.40
C LEU A 369 3.74 -1.03 16.19
N VAL A 370 2.69 -1.60 16.77
CA VAL A 370 2.74 -2.93 17.41
C VAL A 370 1.67 -3.82 16.79
N CYS A 371 2.11 -4.90 16.16
CA CYS A 371 1.22 -5.98 15.74
C CYS A 371 0.64 -6.68 16.97
N HIS A 372 -0.68 -6.76 17.02
CA HIS A 372 -1.44 -7.30 18.13
C HIS A 372 -2.19 -8.55 17.70
N LEU A 373 -1.82 -9.69 18.30
CA LEU A 373 -2.51 -10.96 18.10
C LEU A 373 -3.60 -11.10 19.18
N GLY A 374 -4.82 -10.68 18.85
CA GLY A 374 -5.98 -10.81 19.73
C GLY A 374 -6.54 -12.23 19.79
N GLU A 375 -7.66 -12.41 20.50
CA GLU A 375 -8.32 -13.72 20.59
C GLU A 375 -8.94 -14.17 19.28
N LYS A 376 -9.59 -13.25 18.57
CA LYS A 376 -10.25 -13.50 17.29
C LYS A 376 -9.70 -12.64 16.16
N GLU A 377 -9.13 -11.49 16.49
CA GLU A 377 -8.69 -10.49 15.52
C GLU A 377 -7.17 -10.32 15.57
N VAL A 378 -6.60 -9.96 14.43
CA VAL A 378 -5.24 -9.42 14.33
C VAL A 378 -5.37 -7.97 13.88
N THR A 379 -4.56 -7.07 14.45
CA THR A 379 -4.51 -5.66 14.06
C THR A 379 -3.13 -5.10 14.39
N ALA A 380 -2.82 -3.89 13.93
CA ALA A 380 -1.71 -3.10 14.44
C ALA A 380 -2.23 -1.88 15.21
N TYR A 381 -1.53 -1.46 16.27
CA TYR A 381 -1.77 -0.22 17.00
C TYR A 381 -0.57 0.71 16.87
N PHE A 382 -0.78 2.02 16.84
CA PHE A 382 0.30 2.96 17.15
C PHE A 382 0.83 2.68 18.55
N LEU A 383 2.17 2.65 18.70
CA LEU A 383 2.82 2.42 19.99
C LEU A 383 2.43 3.48 21.03
N SER A 384 2.10 4.70 20.59
CA SER A 384 1.57 5.77 21.44
C SER A 384 0.24 5.43 22.10
N ASP A 385 -0.57 4.59 21.45
CA ASP A 385 -1.89 4.15 21.91
C ASP A 385 -1.84 2.74 22.52
N TYR A 386 -0.69 2.06 22.44
CA TYR A 386 -0.52 0.70 22.95
C TYR A 386 -0.27 0.70 24.46
N THR A 387 -1.11 -0.04 25.20
CA THR A 387 -1.12 -0.04 26.67
C THR A 387 -0.53 -1.32 27.26
N GLU A 388 -0.22 -1.31 28.56
CA GLU A 388 0.20 -2.53 29.28
C GLU A 388 -0.89 -3.61 29.28
N GLU A 389 -2.17 -3.23 29.24
CA GLU A 389 -3.29 -4.17 29.14
C GLU A 389 -3.34 -4.84 27.76
N LEU A 390 -3.13 -4.08 26.69
CA LEU A 390 -2.98 -4.62 25.34
C LEU A 390 -1.74 -5.53 25.25
N ALA A 391 -0.61 -5.12 25.83
CA ALA A 391 0.59 -5.94 25.87
C ALA A 391 0.36 -7.28 26.60
N ALA A 392 -0.31 -7.24 27.75
CA ALA A 392 -0.60 -8.42 28.57
C ALA A 392 -1.66 -9.37 27.95
N SER A 393 -2.45 -8.90 27.00
CA SER A 393 -3.46 -9.69 26.29
C SER A 393 -3.00 -10.23 24.93
N ASN A 394 -1.89 -9.70 24.40
CA ASN A 394 -1.34 -10.13 23.12
C ASN A 394 -0.94 -11.62 23.17
N LYS A 395 -1.52 -12.42 22.28
CA LYS A 395 -1.32 -13.87 22.23
C LYS A 395 0.09 -14.26 21.80
N ILE A 396 0.93 -13.31 21.37
CA ILE A 396 2.36 -13.55 21.20
C ILE A 396 3.04 -14.01 22.49
N LEU A 397 2.47 -13.71 23.67
CA LEU A 397 2.95 -14.19 24.97
C LEU A 397 3.07 -15.72 25.08
N SER A 398 2.35 -16.49 24.25
CA SER A 398 2.54 -17.95 24.19
C SER A 398 3.83 -18.37 23.48
N GLN A 399 4.38 -17.51 22.63
CA GLN A 399 5.61 -17.73 21.84
C GLN A 399 6.82 -17.00 22.44
N ASP A 400 6.60 -15.83 23.04
CA ASP A 400 7.59 -15.03 23.77
C ASP A 400 6.97 -14.54 25.08
N PRO A 401 7.10 -15.31 26.18
CA PRO A 401 6.56 -14.93 27.48
C PRO A 401 7.12 -13.62 28.05
N GLY A 402 8.20 -13.10 27.46
CA GLY A 402 8.80 -11.85 27.86
C GLY A 402 8.27 -10.63 27.10
N PHE A 403 7.35 -10.80 26.14
CA PHE A 403 6.76 -9.67 25.41
C PHE A 403 6.11 -8.66 26.38
N SER A 404 6.39 -7.37 26.19
CA SER A 404 5.83 -6.28 27.00
C SER A 404 5.87 -4.96 26.24
N LEU A 405 5.05 -3.99 26.68
CA LEU A 405 5.10 -2.63 26.15
C LEU A 405 6.50 -2.01 26.33
N GLU A 406 7.11 -2.20 27.50
CA GLU A 406 8.47 -1.73 27.78
C GLU A 406 9.50 -2.29 26.78
N LYS A 407 9.41 -3.57 26.39
CA LYS A 407 10.31 -4.13 25.38
C LYS A 407 10.11 -3.50 24.00
N CYS A 408 8.85 -3.28 23.59
CA CYS A 408 8.55 -2.60 22.34
C CYS A 408 9.14 -1.17 22.33
N GLN A 409 8.93 -0.41 23.41
CA GLN A 409 9.47 0.94 23.58
C GLN A 409 11.01 0.95 23.57
N ASN A 410 11.64 0.02 24.27
CA ASN A 410 13.10 -0.11 24.31
C ASN A 410 13.68 -0.47 22.95
N LEU A 411 13.00 -1.29 22.16
CA LEU A 411 13.44 -1.62 20.80
C LEU A 411 13.37 -0.39 19.89
N VAL A 412 12.24 0.31 19.87
CA VAL A 412 12.05 1.55 19.10
C VAL A 412 13.13 2.57 19.46
N LYS A 413 13.33 2.81 20.76
CA LYS A 413 14.36 3.73 21.24
C LYS A 413 15.77 3.31 20.83
N LYS A 414 16.05 2.01 20.79
CA LYS A 414 17.34 1.48 20.37
C LYS A 414 17.61 1.68 18.87
N ILE A 415 16.59 1.56 18.03
CA ILE A 415 16.76 1.54 16.56
C ILE A 415 16.56 2.93 15.94
N TRP A 416 15.58 3.69 16.42
CA TRP A 416 15.22 5.01 15.87
C TRP A 416 15.59 6.17 16.78
N GLU A 417 16.17 5.91 17.96
CA GLU A 417 16.62 6.93 18.93
C GLU A 417 15.49 7.85 19.42
N LYS A 418 14.23 7.38 19.39
CA LYS A 418 13.03 8.09 19.82
C LYS A 418 12.57 7.74 21.24
#